data_AF-A0A6G7XCW8-F1
#
_entry.id   AF-A0A6G7XCW8-F1
#
_cell.length_a   1.000
_cell.length_b   1.000
_cell.length_c   1.000
_cell.angle_alpha   90.00
_cell.angle_beta   90.00
_cell.angle_gamma   90.00
#
_symmetry.space_group_name_H-M   'P 1'
#
loop_
_entity.id
_entity.type
_entity.pdbx_description
1 polymer ?
#
loop_
_entity_poly.entity_id
_entity_poly.type
_entity_poly.pdbx_seq_one_letter_code
_entity_poly.pdbx_strand_id
1 'polypeptide(L)'
;MMALEPVSLEAASADDFASMPPIMSTTMLADHLPDVSPRTLEDWRFKGIGPIFVRDEDTRRVYYLKSDVVAWIISNRQIQENNEYQKESQQ
;
A
#
# COMPACT_ATOMS: atom_id res chain seq x y z
N MET A 1 -2.44 -27.59 -27.77
CA MET A 1 -3.05 -27.38 -26.44
C MET A 1 -2.01 -26.63 -25.61
N MET A 2 -2.11 -25.30 -25.53
CA MET A 2 -1.23 -24.50 -24.66
C MET A 2 -1.85 -24.50 -23.27
N ALA A 3 -1.13 -25.06 -22.31
CA ALA A 3 -1.51 -25.02 -20.91
C ALA A 3 -1.48 -23.56 -20.44
N LEU A 4 -2.63 -23.07 -19.96
CA LEU A 4 -2.72 -21.81 -19.24
C LEU A 4 -2.08 -22.07 -17.87
N GLU A 5 -0.93 -21.46 -17.60
CA GLU A 5 -0.36 -21.47 -16.26
C GLU A 5 -1.28 -20.63 -15.35
N PRO A 6 -1.73 -21.17 -14.20
CA PRO A 6 -2.48 -20.38 -13.24
C PRO A 6 -1.55 -19.33 -12.64
N VAL A 7 -1.89 -18.05 -12.84
CA VAL A 7 -1.27 -16.94 -12.11
C VAL A 7 -1.63 -17.14 -10.64
N SER A 8 -0.68 -17.65 -9.85
CA SER A 8 -0.79 -17.74 -8.41
C SER A 8 -0.94 -16.32 -7.85
N LEU A 9 -2.14 -15.99 -7.38
CA LEU A 9 -2.34 -14.92 -6.40
C LEU A 9 -1.74 -15.40 -5.07
N GLU A 10 -0.41 -15.47 -4.99
CA GLU A 10 0.27 -15.72 -3.73
C GLU A 10 0.04 -14.48 -2.87
N ALA A 11 -0.67 -14.69 -1.76
CA ALA A 11 -1.04 -13.67 -0.80
C ALA A 11 0.14 -12.73 -0.51
N ALA A 12 -0.11 -11.41 -0.59
CA ALA A 12 0.80 -10.38 -0.10
C ALA A 12 1.31 -10.79 1.30
N SER A 13 2.52 -11.33 1.34
CA SER A 13 2.99 -12.10 2.46
C SER A 13 3.59 -11.15 3.49
N ALA A 14 3.47 -11.46 4.78
CA ALA A 14 4.03 -10.62 5.84
C ALA A 14 5.54 -10.38 5.69
N ASP A 15 6.23 -11.25 4.94
CA ASP A 15 7.65 -11.16 4.57
C ASP A 15 7.99 -9.99 3.64
N ASP A 16 7.05 -9.55 2.78
CA ASP A 16 7.24 -8.38 1.92
C ASP A 16 7.43 -7.11 2.76
N PHE A 17 6.71 -7.01 3.88
CA PHE A 17 6.85 -5.93 4.86
C PHE A 17 8.09 -6.10 5.74
N ALA A 18 8.52 -7.33 6.03
CA ALA A 18 9.73 -7.57 6.81
C ALA A 18 10.97 -7.01 6.10
N SER A 19 11.02 -7.13 4.77
CA SER A 19 12.12 -6.67 3.92
C SER A 19 12.13 -5.15 3.64
N MET A 20 11.07 -4.42 3.99
CA MET A 20 11.03 -2.97 3.79
C MET A 20 12.05 -2.24 4.67
N PRO A 21 12.80 -1.27 4.11
CA PRO A 21 13.66 -0.40 4.90
C PRO A 21 12.84 0.52 5.82
N PRO A 22 13.42 1.03 6.92
CA PRO A 22 12.69 1.84 7.89
C PRO A 22 12.19 3.18 7.32
N ILE A 23 12.90 3.72 6.32
CA ILE A 23 12.55 4.95 5.61
C ILE A 23 12.60 4.64 4.11
N MET A 24 11.54 5.03 3.39
CA MET A 24 11.38 4.78 1.96
C MET A 24 11.11 6.07 1.22
N SER A 25 11.61 6.18 -0.02
CA SER A 25 11.14 7.19 -0.97
C SER A 25 9.84 6.74 -1.63
N THR A 26 9.15 7.64 -2.33
CA THR A 26 7.92 7.32 -3.09
C THR A 26 8.13 6.17 -4.06
N THR A 27 9.26 6.12 -4.77
CA THR A 27 9.55 5.06 -5.74
C THR A 27 9.76 3.71 -5.04
N MET A 28 10.53 3.70 -3.96
CA MET A 28 10.76 2.48 -3.18
C MET A 28 9.46 1.94 -2.58
N LEU A 29 8.60 2.81 -2.07
CA LEU A 29 7.32 2.39 -1.53
C LEU A 29 6.43 1.78 -2.61
N ALA A 30 6.43 2.34 -3.83
CA ALA A 30 5.68 1.78 -4.95
C ALA A 30 6.16 0.37 -5.33
N ASP A 31 7.48 0.12 -5.28
CA ASP A 31 8.02 -1.22 -5.58
C ASP A 31 7.56 -2.29 -4.57
N HIS A 32 7.23 -1.89 -3.34
CA HIS A 32 6.75 -2.79 -2.30
C HIS A 32 5.21 -2.88 -2.18
N LEU A 33 4.46 -2.06 -2.91
CA LEU A 33 3.01 -2.10 -2.91
C LEU A 33 2.50 -2.68 -4.24
N PRO A 34 1.80 -3.82 -4.22
CA PRO A 34 1.26 -4.39 -5.44
C PRO A 34 0.26 -3.42 -6.09
N ASP A 35 0.35 -3.28 -7.42
CA ASP A 35 -0.53 -2.44 -8.24
C ASP A 35 -0.54 -0.93 -7.92
N VAL A 36 0.44 -0.44 -7.15
CA VAL A 36 0.56 0.98 -6.80
C VAL A 36 1.75 1.61 -7.52
N SER A 37 1.48 2.54 -8.44
CA SER A 37 2.53 3.31 -9.09
C SER A 37 3.00 4.50 -8.23
N PRO A 38 4.22 5.03 -8.43
CA PRO A 38 4.69 6.24 -7.74
C PRO A 38 3.76 7.44 -7.97
N ARG A 39 3.15 7.52 -9.17
CA ARG A 39 2.16 8.56 -9.52
C ARG A 39 0.86 8.40 -8.72
N THR A 40 0.46 7.17 -8.44
CA THR A 40 -0.68 6.88 -7.56
C THR A 40 -0.40 7.37 -6.15
N LEU A 41 0.81 7.14 -5.62
CA LEU A 41 1.22 7.65 -4.30
C LEU A 41 1.29 9.18 -4.25
N GLU A 42 1.68 9.84 -5.34
CA GLU A 42 1.59 11.30 -5.48
C GLU A 42 0.15 11.79 -5.43
N ASP A 43 -0.74 11.19 -6.21
CA ASP A 43 -2.16 11.53 -6.24
C ASP A 43 -2.82 11.32 -4.86
N TRP A 44 -2.49 10.22 -4.18
CA TRP A 44 -2.95 9.95 -2.82
C TRP A 44 -2.52 11.02 -1.81
N ARG A 45 -1.28 11.53 -1.93
CA ARG A 45 -0.81 12.65 -1.11
C ARG A 45 -1.63 13.91 -1.35
N PHE A 46 -1.92 14.24 -2.60
CA PHE A 46 -2.73 15.42 -2.94
C PHE A 46 -4.18 15.29 -2.47
N LYS A 47 -4.73 14.07 -2.50
CA LYS A 47 -6.12 13.80 -2.09
C LYS A 47 -6.26 13.51 -0.59
N GLY A 48 -5.16 13.35 0.14
CA GLY A 48 -5.18 13.00 1.57
C GLY A 48 -5.65 11.58 1.87
N ILE A 49 -5.57 10.67 0.89
CA ILE A 49 -6.03 9.27 0.98
C ILE A 49 -4.85 8.31 0.80
N GLY A 50 -3.95 8.29 1.77
CA GLY A 50 -2.75 7.45 1.70
C GLY A 50 -1.97 7.38 3.01
N PRO A 51 -0.85 6.65 3.04
CA PRO A 51 0.00 6.57 4.22
C PRO A 51 0.61 7.95 4.55
N ILE A 52 0.88 8.16 5.83
CA ILE A 52 1.51 9.39 6.32
C ILE A 52 2.89 9.53 5.66
N PHE A 53 3.20 10.75 5.23
CA PHE A 53 4.48 11.08 4.63
C PHE A 53 5.16 12.19 5.43
N VAL A 54 6.49 12.12 5.46
CA VAL A 54 7.34 13.16 6.03
C VAL A 54 8.00 13.90 4.89
N ARG A 55 7.91 15.23 4.91
CA ARG A 55 8.64 16.08 3.98
C ARG A 55 9.84 16.65 4.70
N ASP A 56 11.01 16.40 4.15
CA ASP A 56 12.25 17.02 4.61
C ASP A 56 12.30 18.47 4.13
N GLU A 57 12.48 19.42 5.05
CA GLU A 57 12.40 20.85 4.73
C GLU A 57 13.60 21.33 3.92
N ASP A 58 14.78 20.77 4.19
CA ASP A 58 16.04 21.12 3.53
C ASP A 58 16.11 20.61 2.08
N THR A 59 15.74 19.35 1.86
CA THR A 59 15.84 18.70 0.54
C THR A 59 14.53 18.73 -0.25
N ARG A 60 13.42 19.11 0.40
CA ARG A 60 12.04 19.05 -0.13
C ARG A 60 11.62 17.66 -0.59
N ARG A 61 12.37 16.63 -0.21
CA ARG A 61 12.07 15.25 -0.57
C ARG A 61 10.99 14.71 0.35
N VAL A 62 10.24 13.76 -0.18
CA VAL A 62 9.15 13.11 0.54
C VAL A 62 9.55 11.68 0.83
N TYR A 63 9.36 11.30 2.09
CA TYR A 63 9.70 10.00 2.62
C TYR A 63 8.50 9.41 3.35
N TYR A 64 8.49 8.08 3.40
CA TYR A 64 7.49 7.30 4.10
C TYR A 64 8.18 6.45 5.16
N LEU A 65 7.67 6.50 6.38
CA LEU A 65 8.13 5.63 7.45
C LEU A 65 7.45 4.28 7.32
N LYS A 66 8.21 3.20 7.50
CA LYS A 66 7.70 1.83 7.48
C LYS A 66 6.52 1.66 8.44
N SER A 67 6.63 2.19 9.66
CA SER A 67 5.58 2.11 10.68
C SER A 67 4.26 2.72 10.20
N ASP A 68 4.33 3.87 9.54
CA ASP A 68 3.14 4.61 9.10
C ASP A 68 2.47 3.95 7.89
N VAL A 69 3.28 3.42 6.98
CA VAL A 69 2.79 2.62 5.84
C VAL A 69 2.07 1.38 6.34
N VAL A 70 2.69 0.63 7.26
CA VAL A 70 2.09 -0.58 7.84
C VAL A 70 0.80 -0.25 8.60
N ALA A 71 0.80 0.81 9.41
CA ALA A 71 -0.39 1.26 10.14
C ALA A 71 -1.53 1.64 9.19
N TRP A 72 -1.22 2.32 8.08
CA TRP A 72 -2.20 2.66 7.05
C TRP A 72 -2.81 1.40 6.39
N ILE A 73 -1.98 0.42 6.01
CA ILE A 73 -2.45 -0.83 5.38
C ILE A 73 -3.37 -1.61 6.33
N ILE A 74 -2.96 -1.75 7.60
CA ILE A 74 -3.78 -2.43 8.63
C ILE A 74 -5.13 -1.73 8.78
N SER A 75 -5.12 -0.40 8.86
CA SER A 75 -6.35 0.40 9.01
C SER A 75 -7.26 0.27 7.79
N ASN A 76 -6.70 0.30 6.57
CA ASN A 76 -7.48 0.19 5.34
C ASN A 76 -8.06 -1.21 5.14
N ARG A 77 -7.35 -2.27 5.54
CA ARG A 77 -7.84 -3.64 5.47
C ARG A 77 -9.09 -3.83 6.35
N GLN A 78 -9.08 -3.29 7.57
CA GLN A 78 -10.24 -3.36 8.47
C GLN A 78 -11.47 -2.60 7.93
N ILE A 79 -11.26 -1.52 7.16
CA ILE A 79 -12.37 -0.77 6.54
C ILE A 79 -12.98 -1.58 5.39
N GLN A 80 -12.17 -2.28 4.60
CA GLN A 80 -12.70 -3.11 3.51
C GLN A 80 -13.48 -4.33 4.03
N GLU A 81 -12.93 -5.04 5.03
CA GLU A 81 -13.60 -6.20 5.64
C GLU A 81 -14.96 -5.81 6.23
N ASN A 82 -15.07 -4.67 6.91
CA ASN A 82 -16.36 -4.19 7.45
C ASN A 82 -17.37 -3.76 6.38
N ASN A 83 -16.92 -3.30 5.21
CA ASN A 83 -17.81 -2.92 4.12
C ASN A 83 -18.35 -4.13 3.34
N GLU A 84 -17.67 -5.27 3.39
CA GLU A 84 -18.09 -6.50 2.72
C GLU A 84 -19.27 -7.16 3.46
N TYR A 85 -19.21 -7.23 4.80
CA TYR A 85 -20.31 -7.72 5.63
C TYR A 85 -21.62 -6.91 5.50
N GLN A 86 -21.51 -5.61 5.20
CA GLN A 86 -22.69 -4.73 5.03
C GLN A 86 -23.39 -4.94 3.69
N LYS A 87 -22.73 -5.53 2.67
CA LYS A 87 -23.35 -5.79 1.37
C LYS A 87 -24.10 -7.12 1.31
N GLU A 88 -23.72 -8.12 2.11
CA GLU A 88 -24.40 -9.42 2.16
C GLU A 88 -25.71 -9.40 2.97
N SER A 89 -25.92 -8.39 3.82
CA SER A 89 -27.14 -8.28 4.63
C SER A 89 -28.35 -7.66 3.91
N GLN A 90 -28.24 -7.36 2.60
CA GLN A 90 -29.30 -6.77 1.78
C GLN A 90 -29.77 -7.63 0.58
N GLN A 91 -29.40 -8.92 0.53
CA GLN A 91 -29.94 -9.86 -0.47
C GLN A 91 -31.06 -10.74 0.11
#